data_AF-A0A2R7SC81-F1
#
_entry.id   AF-A0A2R7SC81-F1
#
_cell.length_a   1.000
_cell.length_b   1.000
_cell.length_c   1.000
_cell.angle_alpha   90.00
_cell.angle_beta   90.00
_cell.angle_gamma   90.00
#
_symmetry.space_group_name_H-M   'P 1'
#
loop_
_entity.id
_entity.type
_entity.pdbx_description
1 polymer ?
#
loop_
_entity_poly.entity_id
_entity_poly.type
_entity_poly.pdbx_seq_one_letter_code
_entity_poly.pdbx_strand_id
1 'polypeptide(L)'
;MLTQSKALGTDDAVTTCDCCGRSNLKFTVVIELPSGEVVHYGQVCATRNTGKTRPQLNAEMKSHHGEQRAAARRAFQAHPAYLAERARFAERDRLPVRLLGRVAADFVRAARDAADEACREVVARFAGVTYGEVRS
;
A
#
# COMPACT_ATOMS: atom_id res chain seq x y z
N MET A 1 -3.76 -21.24 -12.96
CA MET A 1 -5.15 -21.08 -12.52
C MET A 1 -5.13 -21.02 -11.00
N LEU A 2 -5.42 -19.86 -10.40
CA LEU A 2 -5.54 -19.74 -8.95
C LEU A 2 -6.85 -20.42 -8.55
N THR A 3 -6.77 -21.61 -7.97
CA THR A 3 -7.95 -22.42 -7.59
C THR A 3 -8.49 -22.08 -6.21
N GLN A 4 -7.95 -21.07 -5.53
CA GLN A 4 -8.33 -20.70 -4.17
C GLN A 4 -8.66 -19.21 -4.06
N SER A 5 -9.74 -18.92 -3.34
CA SER A 5 -10.11 -17.56 -2.96
C SER A 5 -9.03 -16.92 -2.08
N LYS A 6 -8.72 -15.63 -2.23
CA LYS A 6 -7.69 -14.90 -1.47
C LYS A 6 -8.33 -13.76 -0.67
N ALA A 7 -7.99 -13.64 0.61
CA ALA A 7 -8.37 -12.46 1.39
C ALA A 7 -7.43 -11.29 1.07
N LEU A 8 -7.98 -10.18 0.62
CA LEU A 8 -7.22 -9.00 0.19
C LEU A 8 -7.07 -7.95 1.29
N GLY A 9 -8.09 -7.82 2.14
CA GLY A 9 -8.14 -6.84 3.21
C GLY A 9 -9.52 -6.74 3.86
N THR A 10 -9.79 -5.60 4.46
CA THR A 10 -11.11 -5.23 5.00
C THR A 10 -11.57 -3.90 4.44
N ASP A 11 -12.88 -3.75 4.28
CA ASP A 11 -13.53 -2.52 3.84
C ASP A 11 -14.60 -2.12 4.89
N ASP A 12 -14.47 -0.93 5.46
CA ASP A 12 -15.39 -0.35 6.44
C ASP A 12 -16.49 0.53 5.80
N ALA A 13 -16.35 0.90 4.52
CA ALA A 13 -17.40 1.57 3.75
C ALA A 13 -18.50 0.59 3.34
N VAL A 14 -18.14 -0.67 3.04
CA VAL A 14 -19.11 -1.73 2.75
C VAL A 14 -19.59 -2.38 4.04
N THR A 15 -20.82 -2.03 4.45
CA THR A 15 -21.43 -2.47 5.72
C THR A 15 -22.46 -3.58 5.56
N THR A 16 -22.56 -4.19 4.37
CA THR A 16 -23.50 -5.28 4.04
C THR A 16 -22.75 -6.49 3.51
N CYS A 17 -23.15 -7.69 3.92
CA CYS A 17 -22.55 -8.95 3.48
C CYS A 17 -23.19 -9.45 2.18
N ASP A 18 -22.38 -9.67 1.15
CA ASP A 18 -22.84 -10.17 -0.16
C ASP A 18 -23.40 -11.61 -0.11
N CYS A 19 -23.01 -12.40 0.90
CA CYS A 19 -23.45 -13.79 1.02
C CYS A 19 -24.82 -13.95 1.70
N CYS A 20 -25.10 -13.17 2.76
CA CYS A 20 -26.30 -13.36 3.58
C CYS A 20 -27.18 -12.12 3.69
N GLY A 21 -26.81 -11.01 3.05
CA GLY A 21 -27.55 -9.75 3.06
C GLY A 21 -27.54 -9.02 4.40
N ARG A 22 -26.83 -9.54 5.42
CA ARG A 22 -26.76 -8.88 6.74
C ARG A 22 -26.09 -7.51 6.60
N SER A 23 -26.79 -6.47 7.02
CA SER A 23 -26.34 -5.07 7.02
C SER A 23 -25.87 -4.61 8.40
N ASN A 24 -25.46 -3.33 8.50
CA ASN A 24 -24.92 -2.69 9.72
C ASN A 24 -23.68 -3.40 10.27
N LEU A 25 -22.84 -3.95 9.39
CA LEU A 25 -21.55 -4.52 9.75
C LEU A 25 -20.53 -3.40 10.01
N LYS A 26 -19.65 -3.59 11.00
CA LYS A 26 -18.55 -2.65 11.27
C LYS A 26 -17.52 -2.61 10.14
N PHE A 27 -17.36 -3.73 9.44
CA PHE A 27 -16.50 -3.90 8.28
C PHE A 27 -16.89 -5.19 7.56
N THR A 28 -16.46 -5.31 6.33
CA THR A 28 -16.47 -6.54 5.54
C THR A 28 -15.05 -6.97 5.21
N VAL A 29 -14.89 -8.26 4.96
CA VAL A 29 -13.65 -8.87 4.48
C VAL A 29 -13.75 -8.93 2.97
N VAL A 30 -12.76 -8.33 2.30
CA VAL A 30 -12.63 -8.32 0.85
C VAL A 30 -11.99 -9.62 0.40
N ILE A 31 -12.70 -10.40 -0.40
CA ILE A 31 -12.24 -11.71 -0.90
C ILE A 31 -12.26 -11.70 -2.42
N GLU A 32 -11.14 -12.07 -3.02
CA GLU A 32 -11.07 -12.41 -4.44
C GLU A 32 -11.40 -13.89 -4.60
N LEU A 33 -12.42 -14.20 -5.41
CA LEU A 33 -12.81 -15.57 -5.73
C LEU A 33 -11.91 -16.15 -6.83
N PRO A 34 -11.88 -17.49 -7.02
CA PRO A 34 -11.14 -18.12 -8.11
C PRO A 34 -11.54 -17.62 -9.51
N SER A 35 -12.76 -17.06 -9.66
CA SER A 35 -13.25 -16.43 -10.88
C SER A 35 -12.61 -15.06 -11.17
N GLY A 36 -11.89 -14.48 -10.20
CA GLY A 36 -11.41 -13.09 -10.24
C GLY A 36 -12.42 -12.06 -9.75
N GLU A 37 -13.63 -12.49 -9.34
CA GLU A 37 -14.63 -11.61 -8.75
C GLU A 37 -14.25 -11.20 -7.33
N VAL A 38 -14.45 -9.93 -6.99
CA VAL A 38 -14.20 -9.40 -5.64
C VAL A 38 -15.52 -9.25 -4.90
N VAL A 39 -15.63 -9.91 -3.75
CA VAL A 39 -16.83 -9.94 -2.90
C VAL A 39 -16.53 -9.47 -1.48
N HIS A 40 -17.55 -8.93 -0.81
CA HIS A 40 -17.49 -8.37 0.52
C HIS A 40 -18.31 -9.22 1.51
N TYR A 41 -17.61 -9.96 2.35
CA TYR A 41 -18.25 -10.84 3.32
C TYR A 41 -18.10 -10.36 4.74
N GLY A 42 -19.17 -10.45 5.52
CA GLY A 42 -19.05 -10.38 6.96
C GLY A 42 -18.09 -11.46 7.46
N GLN A 43 -17.40 -11.20 8.58
CA GLN A 43 -16.31 -12.05 9.09
C GLN A 43 -16.65 -13.55 9.19
N VAL A 44 -17.88 -13.90 9.60
CA VAL A 44 -18.34 -15.30 9.71
C VAL A 44 -18.57 -15.90 8.32
N CYS A 45 -19.15 -15.15 7.39
CA CYS A 45 -19.37 -15.58 6.01
C CYS A 45 -18.06 -15.76 5.27
N ALA A 46 -17.06 -14.91 5.53
CA ALA A 46 -15.71 -15.05 5.01
C ALA A 46 -15.09 -16.41 5.40
N THR A 47 -15.13 -16.76 6.69
CA THR A 47 -14.61 -18.06 7.15
C THR A 47 -15.40 -19.24 6.57
N ARG A 48 -16.72 -19.13 6.44
CA ARG A 48 -17.59 -20.21 5.91
C ARG A 48 -17.39 -20.45 4.41
N ASN A 49 -17.33 -19.40 3.60
CA ASN A 49 -17.19 -19.53 2.14
C ASN A 49 -15.78 -19.95 1.72
N THR A 50 -14.76 -19.53 2.46
CA THR A 50 -13.36 -19.86 2.12
C THR A 50 -12.86 -21.13 2.78
N GLY A 51 -13.54 -21.62 3.81
CA GLY A 51 -13.05 -22.71 4.67
C GLY A 51 -11.82 -22.32 5.53
N LYS A 52 -11.43 -21.05 5.52
CA LYS A 52 -10.25 -20.56 6.24
C LYS A 52 -10.60 -20.08 7.63
N THR A 53 -9.69 -20.30 8.56
CA THR A 53 -9.75 -19.74 9.90
C THR A 53 -9.41 -18.25 9.87
N ARG A 54 -9.83 -17.50 10.89
CA ARG A 54 -9.51 -16.06 11.00
C ARG A 54 -7.99 -15.77 10.96
N PRO A 55 -7.11 -16.54 11.63
CA PRO A 55 -5.67 -16.34 11.51
C PRO A 55 -5.16 -16.50 10.08
N GLN A 56 -5.69 -17.46 9.31
CA GLN A 56 -5.32 -17.64 7.90
C GLN A 56 -5.76 -16.45 7.06
N LEU A 57 -7.00 -15.97 7.22
CA LEU A 57 -7.49 -14.78 6.52
C LEU A 57 -6.61 -13.55 6.84
N ASN A 58 -6.31 -13.32 8.12
CA ASN A 58 -5.46 -12.21 8.54
C ASN A 58 -4.03 -12.32 7.98
N ALA A 59 -3.47 -13.54 7.93
CA ALA A 59 -2.16 -13.78 7.34
C ALA A 59 -2.15 -13.46 5.84
N GLU A 60 -3.20 -13.83 5.12
CA GLU A 60 -3.36 -13.51 3.70
C GLU A 60 -3.49 -12.01 3.44
N MET A 61 -4.33 -11.31 4.21
CA MET A 61 -4.46 -9.86 4.12
C MET A 61 -3.11 -9.18 4.38
N LYS A 62 -2.36 -9.65 5.40
CA LYS A 62 -1.03 -9.13 5.71
C LYS A 62 -0.03 -9.40 4.58
N SER A 63 -0.07 -10.59 3.98
CA SER A 63 0.79 -10.94 2.84
C SER A 63 0.47 -10.05 1.64
N HIS A 64 -0.81 -9.91 1.30
CA HIS A 64 -1.27 -9.06 0.22
C HIS A 64 -0.87 -7.60 0.43
N HIS A 65 -1.12 -7.04 1.62
CA HIS A 65 -0.66 -5.69 1.97
C HIS A 65 0.85 -5.55 1.86
N GLY A 66 1.61 -6.57 2.30
CA GLY A 66 3.06 -6.62 2.15
C GLY A 66 3.52 -6.63 0.68
N GLU A 67 2.83 -7.37 -0.18
CA GLU A 67 3.06 -7.40 -1.64
C GLU A 67 2.81 -6.03 -2.27
N GLN A 68 1.67 -5.39 -1.95
CA GLN A 68 1.33 -4.05 -2.45
C GLN A 68 2.35 -3.01 -1.99
N ARG A 69 2.73 -3.03 -0.71
CA ARG A 69 3.76 -2.14 -0.16
C ARG A 69 5.11 -2.34 -0.85
N ALA A 70 5.52 -3.59 -1.06
CA ALA A 70 6.78 -3.88 -1.74
C ALA A 70 6.77 -3.43 -3.20
N ALA A 71 5.65 -3.61 -3.91
CA ALA A 71 5.46 -3.14 -5.28
C ALA A 71 5.49 -1.60 -5.35
N ALA A 72 4.77 -0.92 -4.46
CA ALA A 72 4.76 0.54 -4.37
C ALA A 72 6.17 1.12 -4.10
N ARG A 73 6.92 0.52 -3.16
CA ARG A 73 8.31 0.92 -2.90
C ARG A 73 9.20 0.76 -4.13
N ARG A 74 9.13 -0.37 -4.82
CA ARG A 74 9.90 -0.60 -6.05
C ARG A 74 9.53 0.43 -7.13
N ALA A 75 8.24 0.71 -7.31
CA ALA A 75 7.76 1.70 -8.28
C ALA A 75 8.29 3.10 -7.94
N PHE A 76 8.25 3.50 -6.67
CA PHE A 76 8.79 4.78 -6.24
C PHE A 76 10.31 4.87 -6.38
N GLN A 77 11.05 3.82 -6.01
CA GLN A 77 12.51 3.78 -6.14
C GLN A 77 12.98 3.84 -7.60
N ALA A 78 12.19 3.29 -8.53
CA ALA A 78 12.44 3.40 -9.96
C ALA A 78 12.01 4.76 -10.56
N HIS A 79 11.30 5.59 -9.80
CA HIS A 79 10.77 6.86 -10.30
C HIS A 79 11.90 7.89 -10.52
N PRO A 80 11.91 8.66 -11.63
CA PRO A 80 12.94 9.66 -11.89
C PRO A 80 13.12 10.69 -10.77
N ALA A 81 12.03 11.11 -10.13
CA ALA A 81 12.08 12.06 -9.01
C ALA A 81 12.85 11.52 -7.79
N TYR A 82 12.70 10.23 -7.47
CA TYR A 82 13.48 9.59 -6.40
C TYR A 82 14.97 9.57 -6.74
N LEU A 83 15.31 9.17 -7.98
CA LEU A 83 16.68 9.14 -8.46
C LEU A 83 17.31 10.55 -8.46
N ALA A 84 16.56 11.57 -8.88
CA ALA A 84 16.98 12.96 -8.86
C ALA A 84 17.23 13.48 -7.43
N GLU A 85 16.35 13.15 -6.47
CA GLU A 85 16.56 13.44 -5.06
C GLU A 85 17.86 12.81 -4.54
N ARG A 86 18.06 11.50 -4.79
CA ARG A 86 19.28 10.80 -4.38
C ARG A 86 20.54 11.42 -4.98
N ALA A 87 20.48 11.80 -6.26
CA ALA A 87 21.58 12.50 -6.93
C ALA A 87 21.87 13.85 -6.28
N ARG A 88 20.83 14.61 -5.90
CA ARG A 88 21.00 15.92 -5.28
C ARG A 88 21.55 15.85 -3.86
N PHE A 89 21.18 14.82 -3.09
CA PHE A 89 21.85 14.51 -1.84
C PHE A 89 23.33 14.15 -2.04
N ALA A 90 23.65 13.32 -3.03
CA ALA A 90 25.04 12.95 -3.33
C ALA A 90 25.89 14.15 -3.76
N GLU A 91 25.32 15.11 -4.49
CA GLU A 91 25.99 16.34 -4.85
C GLU A 91 26.30 17.22 -3.63
N ARG A 92 25.32 17.40 -2.73
CA ARG A 92 25.52 18.13 -1.48
C ARG A 92 26.69 17.56 -0.68
N ASP A 93 26.79 16.24 -0.62
CA ASP A 93 27.81 15.53 0.16
C ASP A 93 29.21 15.61 -0.48
N ARG A 94 29.31 15.96 -1.76
CA ARG A 94 30.58 16.18 -2.49
C ARG A 94 31.07 17.62 -2.47
N LEU A 95 30.28 18.57 -1.94
CA LEU A 95 30.69 19.96 -1.89
C LEU A 95 31.94 20.12 -1.00
N PRO A 96 32.89 21.00 -1.40
CA PRO A 96 34.11 21.22 -0.63
C PRO A 96 33.82 21.85 0.75
N VAL A 97 32.67 22.52 0.88
CA VAL A 97 32.17 23.04 2.16
C VAL A 97 30.95 22.22 2.56
N ARG A 98 31.00 21.67 3.76
CA ARG A 98 29.87 20.93 4.35
C ARG A 98 28.72 21.89 4.62
N LEU A 99 27.64 21.77 3.83
CA LEU A 99 26.39 22.48 4.12
C LEU A 99 25.73 21.86 5.35
N LEU A 100 25.24 22.70 6.26
CA LEU A 100 24.57 22.29 7.50
C LEU A 100 23.23 23.00 7.68
N GLY A 101 22.37 22.41 8.50
CA GLY A 101 21.11 23.00 8.94
C GLY A 101 20.21 23.41 7.76
N ARG A 102 19.65 24.63 7.85
CA ARG A 102 18.70 25.16 6.87
C ARG A 102 19.28 25.27 5.47
N VAL A 103 20.56 25.64 5.33
CA VAL A 103 21.21 25.78 4.02
C VAL A 103 21.29 24.42 3.30
N ALA A 104 21.65 23.36 4.03
CA ALA A 104 21.64 22.00 3.49
C ALA A 104 20.23 21.52 3.12
N ALA A 105 19.22 21.91 3.91
CA ALA A 105 17.83 21.56 3.64
C ALA A 105 17.31 22.28 2.39
N ASP A 106 17.58 23.58 2.25
CA ASP A 106 17.16 24.38 1.11
C ASP A 106 17.85 23.91 -0.19
N PHE A 107 19.11 23.47 -0.12
CA PHE A 107 19.83 22.90 -1.26
C PHE A 107 19.13 21.70 -1.92
N VAL A 108 18.51 20.83 -1.11
CA VAL A 108 17.82 19.62 -1.60
C VAL A 108 16.30 19.78 -1.70
N ARG A 109 15.73 20.89 -1.21
CA ARG A 109 14.28 21.08 -1.01
C ARG A 109 13.47 20.77 -2.27
N ALA A 110 13.80 21.40 -3.39
CA ALA A 110 13.05 21.20 -4.64
C ALA A 110 13.05 19.73 -5.10
N ALA A 111 14.16 19.01 -4.95
CA ALA A 111 14.25 17.61 -5.32
C ALA A 111 13.46 16.72 -4.35
N ARG A 112 13.45 17.06 -3.05
CA ARG A 112 12.62 16.37 -2.04
C ARG A 112 11.14 16.57 -2.30
N ASP A 113 10.71 17.80 -2.59
CA ASP A 113 9.31 18.12 -2.85
C ASP A 113 8.80 17.36 -4.09
N ALA A 114 9.62 17.29 -5.14
CA ALA A 114 9.31 16.50 -6.34
C ALA A 114 9.22 14.99 -6.04
N ALA A 115 10.10 14.45 -5.19
CA ALA A 115 10.05 13.06 -4.76
C ALA A 115 8.83 12.77 -3.86
N ASP A 116 8.45 13.71 -3.00
CA ASP A 116 7.26 13.61 -2.15
C ASP A 116 5.98 13.56 -3.01
N GLU A 117 5.89 14.40 -4.04
CA GLU A 117 4.74 14.39 -4.96
C GLU A 117 4.68 13.08 -5.77
N ALA A 118 5.81 12.62 -6.32
CA ALA A 118 5.87 11.33 -7.00
C ALA A 118 5.50 10.15 -6.08
N CYS A 119 5.87 10.21 -4.80
CA CYS A 119 5.47 9.21 -3.82
C CYS A 119 3.95 9.20 -3.63
N ARG A 120 3.29 10.36 -3.57
CA ARG A 120 1.82 10.46 -3.49
C ARG A 120 1.16 9.87 -4.72
N GLU A 121 1.68 10.16 -5.92
CA GLU A 121 1.16 9.58 -7.16
C GLU A 121 1.30 8.06 -7.19
N VAL A 122 2.43 7.52 -6.73
CA VAL A 122 2.63 6.08 -6.62
C VAL A 122 1.63 5.48 -5.65
N VAL A 123 1.51 6.04 -4.45
CA VAL A 123 0.57 5.58 -3.41
C VAL A 123 -0.87 5.56 -3.93
N ALA A 124 -1.29 6.57 -4.71
CA ALA A 124 -2.62 6.63 -5.29
C ALA A 124 -2.93 5.44 -6.25
N ARG A 125 -1.91 4.77 -6.79
CA ARG A 125 -2.06 3.59 -7.67
C ARG A 125 -2.11 2.27 -6.91
N PHE A 126 -1.71 2.23 -5.65
CA PHE A 126 -1.64 1.02 -4.84
C PHE A 126 -2.66 1.08 -3.70
N ALA A 127 -3.73 0.30 -3.83
CA ALA A 127 -4.79 0.24 -2.81
C ALA A 127 -4.24 -0.19 -1.44
N GLY A 128 -4.68 0.51 -0.39
CA GLY A 128 -4.36 0.19 1.01
C GLY A 128 -2.97 0.60 1.49
N VAL A 129 -2.07 1.04 0.61
CA VAL A 129 -0.71 1.48 0.98
C VAL A 129 -0.71 2.96 1.35
N THR A 130 0.09 3.36 2.34
CA THR A 130 0.21 4.77 2.76
C THR A 130 1.50 5.43 2.28
N TYR A 131 1.51 6.77 2.25
CA TYR A 131 2.70 7.57 1.97
C TYR A 131 3.90 7.22 2.86
N GLY A 132 3.66 7.10 4.18
CA GLY A 132 4.71 6.78 5.13
C GLY A 132 5.34 5.41 4.88
N GLU A 133 4.55 4.42 4.42
CA GLU A 133 5.04 3.08 4.13
C GLU A 133 5.90 3.01 2.86
N VAL A 134 5.69 3.90 1.89
CA VAL A 134 6.47 3.96 0.64
C VAL A 134 7.71 4.84 0.80
N ARG A 135 7.58 5.96 1.53
CA ARG A 135 8.65 6.95 1.71
C ARG A 135 9.73 6.53 2.71
N SER A 136 9.41 5.60 3.62
CA SER A 136 10.31 5.07 4.66
C SER A 136 11.51 4.29 4.13
#